data_AF-A0A8S1JEM3-F1
#
_entry.id   AF-A0A8S1JEM3-F1
#
_cell.length_a   1.000
_cell.length_b   1.000
_cell.length_c   1.000
_cell.angle_alpha   90.00
_cell.angle_beta   90.00
_cell.angle_gamma   90.00
#
_symmetry.space_group_name_H-M   'P 1'
#
loop_
_entity.id
_entity.type
_entity.pdbx_description
1 polymer ?
#
loop_
_entity_poly.entity_id
_entity_poly.type
_entity_poly.pdbx_seq_one_letter_code
_entity_poly.pdbx_strand_id
1 'polypeptide(L)'
;MQRIKKADPEWPHKSPNGQNGAGPNLPIEVSARLQMMFEEGVCRPSDLDRQCLSQLARLPVPMGLEALNEFSRRDLSDVRNFSALFVSILRRLENDFDRHSGPPQAVPHMMPPPSQMPPVGMNRMGMEGMPGQFPVPSQMPQYPVAMPNQMGATMPYNPLDPQAVMTPGLAPVPGMPGQFMPPESDRHNYGMEQLQMGVRVDEFHKLSPHATYVHPAPSLKLQTLWDEGVRLVSVLDDGAWDALAQLKAPEALAVIEDVANKLQGPNNLRNVNAFFMSVARKFLPHAGRPAPPGGSTFPPPVQSRVVRQSPRGVAGDLSSLSPDIRQKIDDVVYLHQKYIKNTDFDQGVAEALKRLSDYEIISVLDDLSSAQNLATVQNVPAFIMSIIRRHQNAGKR
;
A
#
# COMPACT_ATOMS: atom_id res chain seq x y z
N MET A 1 -10.26 27.21 15.72
CA MET A 1 -10.82 26.31 14.69
C MET A 1 -12.03 26.98 14.06
N GLN A 2 -11.83 27.67 12.93
CA GLN A 2 -12.91 28.36 12.23
C GLN A 2 -13.71 27.34 11.40
N ARG A 3 -14.99 27.18 11.74
CA ARG A 3 -15.96 26.37 10.99
C ARG A 3 -16.16 26.97 9.60
N ILE A 4 -15.61 26.31 8.58
CA ILE A 4 -15.91 26.59 7.18
C ILE A 4 -17.36 26.15 6.92
N LYS A 5 -18.30 27.10 7.02
CA LYS A 5 -19.64 26.97 6.45
C LYS A 5 -19.53 27.21 4.95
N LYS A 6 -19.24 26.18 4.16
CA LYS A 6 -19.41 26.19 2.69
C LYS A 6 -20.45 25.16 2.31
N ALA A 7 -21.33 25.59 1.41
CA ALA A 7 -22.57 24.98 0.96
C ALA A 7 -22.59 23.44 0.91
N ASP A 8 -23.70 22.90 1.41
CA ASP A 8 -24.01 21.48 1.47
C ASP A 8 -23.98 20.85 0.07
N PRO A 9 -23.13 19.84 -0.18
CA PRO A 9 -23.41 18.91 -1.25
C PRO A 9 -24.63 18.09 -0.81
N GLU A 10 -25.80 18.37 -1.40
CA GLU A 10 -27.00 17.55 -1.24
C GLU A 10 -26.62 16.08 -1.40
N TRP A 11 -26.65 15.35 -0.28
CA TRP A 11 -26.69 13.90 -0.34
C TRP A 11 -27.93 13.54 -1.15
N PRO A 12 -27.89 12.55 -2.05
CA PRO A 12 -29.07 12.13 -2.79
C PRO A 12 -30.09 11.58 -1.80
N HIS A 13 -30.94 12.47 -1.28
CA HIS A 13 -32.13 12.08 -0.55
C HIS A 13 -32.91 11.18 -1.48
N LYS A 14 -33.32 10.01 -0.97
CA LYS A 14 -34.28 9.13 -1.65
C LYS A 14 -35.45 9.99 -2.09
N SER A 15 -35.52 10.31 -3.38
CA SER A 15 -36.79 10.70 -3.97
C SER A 15 -37.77 9.56 -3.69
N PRO A 16 -38.95 9.83 -3.14
CA PRO A 16 -39.96 8.80 -2.90
C PRO A 16 -40.42 8.13 -4.22
N ASN A 17 -40.11 8.73 -5.37
CA ASN A 17 -40.18 8.08 -6.68
C ASN A 17 -38.81 7.53 -7.07
N GLY A 18 -38.67 6.20 -7.01
CA GLY A 18 -37.44 5.48 -7.34
C GLY A 18 -36.92 5.76 -8.75
N GLN A 19 -35.61 5.59 -8.89
CA GLN A 19 -34.78 5.78 -10.09
C GLN A 19 -34.21 7.20 -10.25
N ASN A 20 -33.09 7.46 -9.58
CA ASN A 20 -31.79 7.72 -10.23
C ASN A 20 -30.75 8.14 -9.17
N GLY A 21 -29.67 7.37 -9.07
CA GLY A 21 -28.61 7.55 -8.06
C GLY A 21 -28.68 6.56 -6.90
N ALA A 22 -29.08 5.30 -7.15
CA ALA A 22 -29.10 4.26 -6.14
C ALA A 22 -27.67 4.02 -5.59
N GLY A 23 -27.34 4.74 -4.52
CA GLY A 23 -26.28 4.36 -3.62
C GLY A 23 -26.48 2.90 -3.17
N PRO A 24 -25.42 2.23 -2.71
CA PRO A 24 -25.54 0.87 -2.20
C PRO A 24 -26.65 0.81 -1.15
N ASN A 25 -27.47 -0.25 -1.22
CA ASN A 25 -28.61 -0.44 -0.32
C ASN A 25 -28.10 -0.77 1.08
N LEU A 26 -27.77 0.26 1.84
CA LEU A 26 -27.30 0.16 3.21
C LEU A 26 -28.49 -0.16 4.14
N PRO A 27 -28.30 -1.03 5.16
CA PRO A 27 -29.27 -1.20 6.22
C PRO A 27 -29.63 0.15 6.87
N ILE A 28 -30.89 0.31 7.28
CA ILE A 28 -31.43 1.62 7.71
C ILE A 28 -30.63 2.18 8.89
N GLU A 29 -30.23 1.33 9.84
CA GLU A 29 -29.44 1.69 11.02
C GLU A 29 -28.04 2.17 10.64
N VAL A 30 -27.39 1.48 9.71
CA VAL A 30 -26.05 1.83 9.21
C VAL A 30 -26.10 3.15 8.43
N SER A 31 -27.12 3.33 7.60
CA SER A 31 -27.33 4.57 6.84
C SER A 31 -27.60 5.77 7.76
N ALA A 32 -28.39 5.59 8.82
CA ALA A 32 -28.67 6.62 9.81
C ALA A 32 -27.40 7.02 10.58
N ARG A 33 -26.59 6.04 11.02
CA ARG A 33 -25.33 6.33 11.71
C ARG A 33 -24.31 7.02 10.79
N LEU A 34 -24.24 6.60 9.53
CA LEU A 34 -23.38 7.25 8.53
C LEU A 34 -23.79 8.71 8.29
N GLN A 35 -25.09 8.98 8.18
CA GLN A 35 -25.61 10.34 8.06
C GLN A 35 -25.26 11.20 9.29
N MET A 36 -25.39 10.67 10.51
CA MET A 36 -24.98 11.40 11.72
C MET A 36 -23.50 11.77 11.69
N MET A 37 -22.62 10.90 11.21
CA MET A 37 -21.18 11.22 11.11
C MET A 37 -20.90 12.35 10.11
N PHE A 38 -21.69 12.46 9.04
CA PHE A 38 -21.60 13.58 8.11
C PHE A 38 -22.09 14.89 8.74
N GLU A 39 -23.20 14.84 9.49
CA GLU A 39 -23.74 16.00 10.21
C GLU A 39 -22.81 16.48 11.34
N GLU A 40 -22.14 15.55 12.03
CA GLU A 40 -21.09 15.83 13.02
C GLU A 40 -19.82 16.43 12.39
N GLY A 41 -19.67 16.33 11.07
CA GLY A 41 -18.51 16.82 10.33
C GLY A 41 -17.26 15.94 10.47
N VAL A 42 -17.43 14.67 10.84
CA VAL A 42 -16.33 13.69 10.95
C VAL A 42 -15.69 13.44 9.58
N CYS A 43 -16.52 13.28 8.56
CA CYS A 43 -16.11 13.18 7.16
C CYS A 43 -17.21 13.74 6.25
N ARG A 44 -16.88 13.97 4.98
CA ARG A 44 -17.85 14.36 3.96
C ARG A 44 -18.36 13.15 3.19
N PRO A 45 -19.59 13.23 2.65
CA PRO A 45 -20.08 12.39 1.56
C PRO A 45 -19.06 11.93 0.52
N SER A 46 -18.22 12.85 0.05
CA SER A 46 -17.23 12.64 -1.01
C SER A 46 -15.98 11.90 -0.56
N ASP A 47 -15.74 11.81 0.75
CA ASP A 47 -14.50 11.25 1.30
C ASP A 47 -14.54 9.71 1.32
N LEU A 48 -15.75 9.14 1.22
CA LEU A 48 -16.01 7.71 1.13
C LEU A 48 -16.42 7.35 -0.31
N ASP A 49 -15.58 6.57 -0.98
CA ASP A 49 -15.86 6.13 -2.35
C ASP A 49 -17.01 5.09 -2.41
N ARG A 50 -17.52 4.87 -3.63
CA ARG A 50 -18.60 3.90 -3.86
C ARG A 50 -18.21 2.48 -3.44
N GLN A 51 -16.92 2.15 -3.49
CA GLN A 51 -16.41 0.82 -3.15
C GLN A 51 -16.48 0.59 -1.63
N CYS A 52 -16.10 1.59 -0.82
CA CYS A 52 -16.23 1.61 0.63
C CYS A 52 -17.68 1.41 1.05
N LEU A 53 -18.60 2.17 0.46
CA LEU A 53 -20.02 2.06 0.77
C LEU A 53 -20.60 0.70 0.35
N SER A 54 -20.10 0.12 -0.75
CA SER A 54 -20.49 -1.23 -1.20
C SER A 54 -19.96 -2.33 -0.28
N GLN A 55 -18.78 -2.15 0.31
CA GLN A 55 -18.25 -3.07 1.33
C GLN A 55 -19.03 -2.96 2.64
N LEU A 56 -19.31 -1.73 3.08
CA LEU A 56 -20.14 -1.49 4.26
C LEU A 56 -21.53 -2.11 4.14
N ALA A 57 -22.15 -2.07 2.95
CA ALA A 57 -23.45 -2.70 2.70
C ALA A 57 -23.43 -4.24 2.73
N ARG A 58 -22.26 -4.87 2.64
CA ARG A 58 -22.11 -6.34 2.72
C ARG A 58 -21.93 -6.84 4.15
N LEU A 59 -21.55 -5.94 5.07
CA LEU A 59 -21.34 -6.31 6.46
C LEU A 59 -22.67 -6.55 7.19
N PRO A 60 -22.69 -7.49 8.16
CA PRO A 60 -23.76 -7.55 9.14
C PRO A 60 -23.95 -6.19 9.83
N VAL A 61 -25.21 -5.81 10.06
CA VAL A 61 -25.59 -4.55 10.73
C VAL A 61 -24.74 -4.22 11.97
N PRO A 62 -24.52 -5.13 12.94
CA PRO A 62 -23.73 -4.80 14.12
C PRO A 62 -22.27 -4.45 13.79
N MET A 63 -21.66 -5.15 12.83
CA MET A 63 -20.29 -4.86 12.39
C MET A 63 -20.19 -3.55 11.63
N GLY A 64 -21.19 -3.24 10.79
CA GLY A 64 -21.26 -1.95 10.10
C GLY A 64 -21.32 -0.77 11.07
N LEU A 65 -22.12 -0.90 12.14
CA LEU A 65 -22.19 0.11 13.21
C LEU A 65 -20.89 0.21 14.01
N GLU A 66 -20.24 -0.92 14.31
CA GLU A 66 -18.94 -0.93 14.98
C GLU A 66 -17.85 -0.26 14.14
N ALA A 67 -17.80 -0.54 12.83
CA ALA A 67 -16.85 0.07 11.90
C ALA A 67 -17.00 1.60 11.83
N LEU A 68 -18.25 2.09 11.76
CA LEU A 68 -18.57 3.53 11.75
C LEU A 68 -18.18 4.18 13.09
N ASN A 69 -18.48 3.52 14.21
CA ASN A 69 -18.10 4.01 15.54
C ASN A 69 -16.58 4.05 15.72
N GLU A 70 -15.85 3.03 15.27
CA GLU A 70 -14.39 3.05 15.32
C GLU A 70 -13.82 4.18 14.45
N PHE A 71 -14.32 4.34 13.22
CA PHE A 71 -13.86 5.41 12.33
C PHE A 71 -14.09 6.79 12.94
N SER A 72 -15.23 7.01 13.59
CA SER A 72 -15.54 8.28 14.28
C SER A 72 -14.64 8.61 15.47
N ARG A 73 -13.96 7.61 16.06
CA ARG A 73 -13.04 7.79 17.20
C ARG A 73 -11.59 8.03 16.77
N ARG A 74 -11.26 7.82 15.50
CA ARG A 74 -9.91 8.02 14.97
C ARG A 74 -9.63 9.51 14.80
N ASP A 75 -8.37 9.91 15.00
CA ASP A 75 -7.90 11.22 14.58
C ASP A 75 -7.76 11.23 13.05
N LEU A 76 -8.55 12.08 12.39
CA LEU A 76 -8.61 12.20 10.93
C LEU A 76 -7.82 13.40 10.40
N SER A 77 -7.15 14.17 11.28
CA SER A 77 -6.48 15.42 10.91
C SER A 77 -5.31 15.23 9.94
N ASP A 78 -4.57 14.12 10.05
CA ASP A 78 -3.41 13.79 9.20
C ASP A 78 -3.74 12.76 8.09
N VAL A 79 -5.01 12.39 7.95
CA VAL A 79 -5.40 11.31 7.04
C VAL A 79 -5.54 11.84 5.62
N ARG A 80 -4.55 11.54 4.77
CA ARG A 80 -4.57 11.90 3.33
C ARG A 80 -5.68 11.19 2.54
N ASN A 81 -6.11 10.00 2.95
CA ASN A 81 -7.10 9.19 2.23
C ASN A 81 -8.07 8.47 3.19
N PHE A 82 -9.25 9.04 3.35
CA PHE A 82 -10.32 8.57 4.24
C PHE A 82 -10.87 7.21 3.81
N SER A 83 -11.09 7.00 2.51
CA SER A 83 -11.58 5.74 1.94
C SER A 83 -10.64 4.57 2.26
N ALA A 84 -9.32 4.76 2.11
CA ALA A 84 -8.33 3.73 2.43
C ALA A 84 -8.30 3.38 3.93
N LEU A 85 -8.35 4.39 4.80
CA LEU A 85 -8.43 4.18 6.24
C LEU A 85 -9.71 3.41 6.61
N PHE A 86 -10.86 3.80 6.07
CA PHE A 86 -12.12 3.14 6.36
C PHE A 86 -12.13 1.67 5.91
N VAL A 87 -11.66 1.38 4.69
CA VAL A 87 -11.52 -0.01 4.20
C VAL A 87 -10.59 -0.83 5.09
N SER A 88 -9.55 -0.22 5.67
CA SER A 88 -8.67 -0.94 6.59
C SER A 88 -9.39 -1.36 7.88
N ILE A 89 -10.31 -0.52 8.39
CA ILE A 89 -11.16 -0.85 9.55
C ILE A 89 -12.13 -1.98 9.20
N LEU A 90 -12.82 -1.88 8.05
CA LEU A 90 -13.75 -2.91 7.60
C LEU A 90 -13.06 -4.28 7.50
N ARG A 91 -11.89 -4.34 6.84
CA ARG A 91 -11.11 -5.58 6.71
C ARG A 91 -10.67 -6.15 8.04
N ARG A 92 -10.30 -5.30 9.01
CA ARG A 92 -9.87 -5.77 10.33
C ARG A 92 -11.04 -6.40 11.07
N LEU A 93 -12.21 -5.77 11.05
CA LEU A 93 -13.42 -6.30 11.68
C LEU A 93 -13.93 -7.58 10.99
N GLU A 94 -13.85 -7.67 9.66
CA GLU A 94 -14.14 -8.92 8.91
C GLU A 94 -13.24 -10.06 9.39
N ASN A 95 -11.92 -9.83 9.47
CA ASN A 95 -10.97 -10.84 9.94
C ASN A 95 -11.20 -11.23 11.40
N ASP A 96 -11.56 -10.27 12.26
CA ASP A 96 -11.86 -10.54 13.67
C ASP A 96 -13.16 -11.33 13.80
N PHE A 97 -14.17 -11.03 12.99
CA PHE A 97 -15.42 -11.79 12.95
C PHE A 97 -15.16 -13.23 12.49
N ASP A 98 -14.47 -13.44 11.37
CA ASP A 98 -14.15 -14.78 10.85
C ASP A 98 -13.40 -15.65 11.86
N ARG A 99 -12.56 -15.04 12.70
CA ARG A 99 -11.84 -15.74 13.79
C ARG A 99 -12.77 -16.20 14.91
N HIS A 100 -13.82 -15.43 15.21
CA HIS A 100 -14.77 -15.76 16.27
C HIS A 100 -15.97 -16.57 15.79
N SER A 101 -16.34 -16.46 14.50
CA SER A 101 -17.42 -17.21 13.86
C SER A 101 -16.97 -18.57 13.30
N GLY A 102 -15.68 -18.91 13.43
CA GLY A 102 -15.21 -20.26 13.18
C GLY A 102 -16.02 -21.28 13.99
N PRO A 103 -16.24 -22.50 13.46
CA PRO A 103 -16.93 -23.55 14.20
C PRO A 103 -16.29 -23.65 15.59
N PRO A 104 -17.09 -23.75 16.67
CA PRO A 104 -16.56 -23.79 18.03
C PRO A 104 -15.44 -24.80 18.01
N GLN A 105 -14.19 -24.32 18.15
CA GLN A 105 -13.04 -25.20 18.08
C GLN A 105 -13.35 -26.29 19.07
N ALA A 106 -13.45 -27.52 18.55
CA ALA A 106 -13.78 -28.68 19.34
C ALA A 106 -12.88 -28.59 20.56
N VAL A 107 -13.49 -28.23 21.70
CA VAL A 107 -12.77 -28.02 22.95
C VAL A 107 -11.86 -29.23 23.05
N PRO A 108 -10.52 -29.05 23.09
CA PRO A 108 -9.59 -30.15 23.10
C PRO A 108 -10.13 -31.08 24.17
N HIS A 109 -10.61 -32.25 23.74
CA HIS A 109 -11.26 -33.20 24.62
C HIS A 109 -10.20 -33.48 25.67
N MET A 110 -10.35 -32.84 26.84
CA MET A 110 -9.38 -32.95 27.89
C MET A 110 -9.42 -34.42 28.24
N MET A 111 -8.35 -35.14 27.88
CA MET A 111 -8.10 -36.44 28.46
C MET A 111 -8.28 -36.26 29.97
N PRO A 112 -9.11 -37.09 30.62
CA PRO A 112 -9.25 -37.03 32.06
C PRO A 112 -7.83 -37.07 32.66
N PRO A 113 -7.54 -36.20 33.64
CA PRO A 113 -6.22 -36.15 34.26
C PRO A 113 -5.88 -37.56 34.74
N PRO A 114 -4.66 -38.07 34.47
CA PRO A 114 -4.24 -39.36 34.97
C PRO A 114 -4.40 -39.35 36.49
N SER A 115 -5.23 -40.27 36.99
CA SER A 115 -5.43 -40.51 38.42
C SER A 115 -4.09 -40.65 39.11
N GLN A 116 -3.69 -39.62 39.85
CA GLN A 116 -2.54 -39.67 40.72
C GLN A 116 -2.81 -40.73 41.79
N MET A 117 -2.03 -41.81 41.75
CA MET A 117 -1.95 -42.74 42.87
C MET A 117 -1.48 -41.98 44.12
N PRO A 118 -2.06 -42.25 45.30
CA PRO A 118 -1.66 -41.58 46.53
C PRO A 118 -0.25 -42.03 46.97
N PRO A 119 0.63 -41.12 47.37
CA PRO A 119 1.84 -41.49 48.08
C PRO A 119 1.50 -41.93 49.50
N VAL A 120 1.98 -43.13 49.85
CA VAL A 120 2.06 -43.63 51.22
C VAL A 120 2.76 -42.59 52.09
N GLY A 121 2.10 -42.25 53.19
CA GLY A 121 2.39 -41.04 53.96
C GLY A 121 3.65 -41.06 54.80
N MET A 122 3.90 -39.88 55.38
CA MET A 122 4.56 -39.70 56.67
C MET A 122 4.36 -38.23 57.07
N ASN A 123 3.64 -38.02 58.19
CA ASN A 123 3.90 -37.03 59.23
C ASN A 123 3.90 -35.52 58.88
N ARG A 124 3.62 -34.56 59.76
CA ARG A 124 3.02 -34.42 61.09
C ARG A 124 3.31 -32.95 61.45
N MET A 125 2.37 -32.25 62.07
CA MET A 125 2.44 -30.84 62.57
C MET A 125 2.43 -29.79 61.43
N GLY A 126 1.54 -28.80 61.39
CA GLY A 126 0.80 -28.13 62.46
C GLY A 126 1.20 -26.65 62.40
N MET A 127 0.33 -25.78 61.90
CA MET A 127 0.25 -24.40 62.39
C MET A 127 -0.99 -23.68 61.86
N GLU A 128 -1.78 -23.25 62.83
CA GLU A 128 -2.92 -22.35 62.72
C GLU A 128 -2.50 -20.93 62.31
N GLY A 129 -3.42 -20.24 61.62
CA GLY A 129 -3.69 -18.82 61.83
C GLY A 129 -2.90 -17.81 60.98
N MET A 130 -3.59 -17.16 60.03
CA MET A 130 -3.76 -15.70 60.05
C MET A 130 -4.60 -15.18 58.86
N PRO A 131 -5.62 -14.33 59.09
CA PRO A 131 -6.25 -13.52 58.04
C PRO A 131 -5.60 -12.12 57.99
N GLY A 132 -4.92 -11.81 56.88
CA GLY A 132 -4.29 -10.51 56.63
C GLY A 132 -5.03 -9.73 55.54
N GLN A 133 -5.72 -8.67 55.94
CA GLN A 133 -6.28 -7.62 55.10
C GLN A 133 -5.16 -6.89 54.33
N PHE A 134 -5.39 -6.58 53.06
CA PHE A 134 -4.58 -5.59 52.32
C PHE A 134 -5.46 -4.41 51.91
N PRO A 135 -5.09 -3.16 52.25
CA PRO A 135 -5.79 -1.97 51.81
C PRO A 135 -5.31 -1.52 50.42
N VAL A 136 -6.22 -0.86 49.74
CA VAL A 136 -6.11 -0.20 48.43
C VAL A 136 -5.18 1.03 48.52
N PRO A 137 -4.28 1.28 47.56
CA PRO A 137 -3.63 2.59 47.44
C PRO A 137 -4.38 3.48 46.44
N SER A 138 -5.01 4.52 46.98
CA SER A 138 -5.34 5.76 46.27
C SER A 138 -4.08 6.59 46.08
N GLN A 139 -3.82 7.08 44.85
CA GLN A 139 -3.34 8.43 44.55
C GLN A 139 -3.11 8.61 43.04
N MET A 140 -3.96 9.41 42.40
CA MET A 140 -3.66 10.06 41.11
C MET A 140 -3.06 11.45 41.38
N PRO A 141 -2.01 11.87 40.65
CA PRO A 141 -1.49 13.22 40.75
C PRO A 141 -2.39 14.23 40.02
N GLN A 142 -2.68 15.35 40.70
CA GLN A 142 -3.33 16.52 40.12
C GLN A 142 -2.35 17.29 39.24
N TYR A 143 -2.76 17.63 38.02
CA TYR A 143 -2.09 18.62 37.20
C TYR A 143 -2.68 20.01 37.49
N PRO A 144 -1.84 21.05 37.68
CA PRO A 144 -2.34 22.41 37.84
C PRO A 144 -2.80 23.03 36.52
N VAL A 145 -3.84 23.83 36.69
CA VAL A 145 -4.61 24.62 35.74
C VAL A 145 -3.76 25.74 35.13
N ALA A 146 -3.96 25.97 33.83
CA ALA A 146 -3.39 27.08 33.07
C ALA A 146 -3.86 28.46 33.60
N MET A 147 -2.93 29.42 33.66
CA MET A 147 -3.26 30.85 33.73
C MET A 147 -3.14 31.52 32.35
N PRO A 148 -3.97 32.53 32.04
CA PRO A 148 -3.82 33.37 30.87
C PRO A 148 -2.98 34.60 31.21
N ASN A 149 -2.06 35.01 30.34
CA ASN A 149 -1.47 36.34 30.43
C ASN A 149 -1.54 37.08 29.09
N GLN A 150 -2.23 38.21 29.16
CA GLN A 150 -2.26 39.29 28.19
C GLN A 150 -1.00 40.17 28.30
N MET A 151 -0.83 41.04 27.30
CA MET A 151 0.09 42.19 27.21
C MET A 151 1.53 41.78 26.84
N GLY A 152 2.13 42.25 25.74
CA GLY A 152 2.07 43.56 25.12
C GLY A 152 3.29 44.36 25.58
N ALA A 153 4.42 44.26 24.87
CA ALA A 153 5.48 45.27 24.83
C ALA A 153 6.60 44.87 23.86
N THR A 154 6.96 45.85 23.03
CA THR A 154 8.12 45.94 22.15
C THR A 154 9.44 45.69 22.87
N MET A 155 10.36 44.93 22.26
CA MET A 155 11.77 44.89 22.67
C MET A 155 12.68 45.30 21.50
N PRO A 156 13.64 46.21 21.73
CA PRO A 156 14.61 46.65 20.73
C PRO A 156 15.84 45.73 20.67
N TYR A 157 16.54 45.82 19.55
CA TYR A 157 17.84 45.20 19.23
C TYR A 157 18.84 45.23 20.38
N ASN A 158 19.55 44.11 20.58
CA ASN A 158 20.82 44.07 21.31
C ASN A 158 21.88 43.32 20.48
N PRO A 159 23.02 43.92 20.13
CA PRO A 159 24.07 43.26 19.36
C PRO A 159 25.17 42.68 20.28
N LEU A 160 25.74 41.57 19.80
CA LEU A 160 27.09 41.03 20.09
C LEU A 160 27.40 40.61 21.54
N ASP A 161 27.48 39.28 21.73
CA ASP A 161 28.34 38.67 22.75
C ASP A 161 28.91 37.34 22.21
N PRO A 162 30.25 37.19 22.06
CA PRO A 162 30.86 35.95 21.60
C PRO A 162 31.60 35.26 22.74
N GLN A 163 30.92 34.49 23.60
CA GLN A 163 31.54 33.41 24.39
C GLN A 163 30.57 32.24 24.62
N ALA A 164 30.70 31.22 23.78
CA ALA A 164 30.03 29.93 23.96
C ALA A 164 30.81 29.07 24.96
N VAL A 165 30.15 28.78 26.08
CA VAL A 165 30.57 27.85 27.13
C VAL A 165 30.59 26.42 26.56
N MET A 166 31.71 25.73 26.75
CA MET A 166 31.86 24.31 26.45
C MET A 166 31.01 23.45 27.39
N THR A 167 30.00 22.76 26.85
CA THR A 167 29.31 21.64 27.52
C THR A 167 30.05 20.33 27.22
N PRO A 168 30.49 19.56 28.23
CA PRO A 168 31.13 18.26 28.01
C PRO A 168 30.10 17.18 27.65
N GLY A 169 30.50 16.33 26.71
CA GLY A 169 29.66 15.34 26.04
C GLY A 169 29.13 14.23 26.94
N LEU A 170 27.85 13.89 26.70
CA LEU A 170 27.24 12.64 27.14
C LEU A 170 27.69 11.51 26.20
N ALA A 171 28.17 10.42 26.79
CA ALA A 171 28.62 9.23 26.08
C ALA A 171 27.46 8.54 25.34
N PRO A 172 27.70 7.95 24.15
CA PRO A 172 26.68 7.24 23.38
C PRO A 172 26.27 5.93 24.07
N VAL A 173 24.95 5.71 24.12
CA VAL A 173 24.31 4.50 24.66
C VAL A 173 24.58 3.32 23.70
N PRO A 174 25.25 2.24 24.13
CA PRO A 174 25.48 1.06 23.30
C PRO A 174 24.21 0.19 23.24
N GLY A 175 23.73 -0.18 22.04
CA GLY A 175 22.82 -1.35 21.93
C GLY A 175 21.71 -1.32 20.88
N MET A 176 21.50 -0.24 20.12
CA MET A 176 20.54 -0.28 19.00
C MET A 176 21.26 -0.75 17.73
N PRO A 177 20.77 -1.80 17.03
CA PRO A 177 21.25 -2.15 15.70
C PRO A 177 20.88 -1.03 14.73
N GLY A 178 21.76 -0.03 14.65
CA GLY A 178 21.66 1.08 13.72
C GLY A 178 21.71 0.54 12.30
N GLN A 179 20.65 0.80 11.55
CA GLN A 179 20.64 0.73 10.11
C GLN A 179 21.84 1.56 9.64
N PHE A 180 22.88 0.88 9.11
CA PHE A 180 24.11 1.49 8.63
C PHE A 180 23.75 2.41 7.45
N MET A 181 23.39 3.65 7.75
CA MET A 181 23.39 4.70 6.74
C MET A 181 24.86 5.08 6.52
N PRO A 182 25.38 4.97 5.28
CA PRO A 182 26.69 5.52 4.99
C PRO A 182 26.69 7.01 5.37
N PRO A 183 27.84 7.53 5.82
CA PRO A 183 27.91 8.91 6.30
C PRO A 183 27.37 9.87 5.24
N GLU A 184 26.36 10.67 5.60
CA GLU A 184 25.69 11.64 4.71
C GLU A 184 26.65 12.70 4.13
N SER A 185 27.88 12.78 4.68
CA SER A 185 28.87 13.83 4.41
C SER A 185 29.40 13.89 2.98
N ASP A 186 29.20 12.86 2.15
CA ASP A 186 29.73 12.83 0.77
C ASP A 186 28.69 13.18 -0.30
N ARG A 187 27.44 13.48 0.09
CA ARG A 187 26.40 13.85 -0.88
C ARG A 187 26.54 15.30 -1.28
N HIS A 188 26.78 15.54 -2.56
CA HIS A 188 26.84 16.89 -3.12
C HIS A 188 25.43 17.52 -3.12
N ASN A 189 25.28 18.68 -2.46
CA ASN A 189 24.03 19.44 -2.44
C ASN A 189 23.94 20.28 -3.72
N TYR A 190 22.93 20.02 -4.54
CA TYR A 190 22.70 20.68 -5.84
C TYR A 190 21.70 21.84 -5.75
N GLY A 191 21.31 22.29 -4.55
CA GLY A 191 20.25 23.29 -4.38
C GLY A 191 20.51 24.61 -5.11
N MET A 192 21.76 25.08 -5.16
CA MET A 192 22.12 26.32 -5.86
C MET A 192 22.14 26.15 -7.38
N GLU A 193 22.64 25.02 -7.86
CA GLU A 193 22.71 24.68 -9.28
C GLU A 193 21.31 24.41 -9.85
N GLN A 194 20.43 23.78 -9.06
CA GLN A 194 19.00 23.64 -9.37
C GLN A 194 18.36 25.02 -9.58
N LEU A 195 18.57 25.95 -8.64
CA LEU A 195 18.06 27.32 -8.76
C LEU A 195 18.61 28.03 -10.01
N GLN A 196 19.91 27.88 -10.32
CA GLN A 196 20.53 28.45 -11.51
C GLN A 196 19.93 27.91 -12.82
N MET A 197 19.46 26.65 -12.82
CA MET A 197 18.75 26.07 -13.97
C MET A 197 17.25 26.40 -14.00
N GLY A 198 16.76 27.27 -13.11
CA GLY A 198 15.36 27.69 -13.07
C GLY A 198 14.42 26.68 -12.38
N VAL A 199 14.96 25.77 -11.56
CA VAL A 199 14.14 24.87 -10.75
C VAL A 199 13.52 25.66 -9.59
N ARG A 200 12.21 25.48 -9.34
CA ARG A 200 11.45 26.02 -8.21
C ARG A 200 11.81 25.28 -6.92
N VAL A 201 13.04 25.50 -6.44
CA VAL A 201 13.62 24.82 -5.27
C VAL A 201 12.74 24.88 -4.03
N ASP A 202 12.04 26.00 -3.78
CA ASP A 202 11.16 26.18 -2.63
C ASP A 202 9.95 25.23 -2.63
N GLU A 203 9.45 24.85 -3.80
CA GLU A 203 8.36 23.88 -3.94
C GLU A 203 8.91 22.46 -3.86
N PHE A 204 10.05 22.23 -4.51
CA PHE A 204 10.66 20.93 -4.67
C PHE A 204 11.25 20.37 -3.37
N HIS A 205 11.98 21.20 -2.62
CA HIS A 205 12.66 20.80 -1.37
C HIS A 205 11.68 20.58 -0.22
N LYS A 206 10.46 21.13 -0.30
CA LYS A 206 9.39 20.85 0.67
C LYS A 206 8.81 19.44 0.52
N LEU A 207 9.01 18.78 -0.63
CA LEU A 207 8.46 17.45 -0.88
C LEU A 207 9.30 16.34 -0.27
N SER A 208 10.63 16.52 -0.20
CA SER A 208 11.54 15.58 0.45
C SER A 208 12.87 16.27 0.77
N PRO A 209 13.50 15.99 1.93
CA PRO A 209 14.86 16.47 2.23
C PRO A 209 15.90 15.96 1.23
N HIS A 210 15.61 14.85 0.53
CA HIS A 210 16.52 14.30 -0.47
C HIS A 210 16.50 15.06 -1.80
N ALA A 211 15.48 15.89 -2.05
CA ALA A 211 15.35 16.65 -3.30
C ALA A 211 16.53 17.61 -3.55
N THR A 212 17.12 18.15 -2.48
CA THR A 212 18.32 19.01 -2.51
C THR A 212 19.53 18.32 -3.12
N TYR A 213 19.61 16.99 -3.06
CA TYR A 213 20.73 16.19 -3.56
C TYR A 213 20.47 15.59 -4.95
N VAL A 214 19.29 15.82 -5.54
CA VAL A 214 18.99 15.36 -6.89
C VAL A 214 19.71 16.26 -7.90
N HIS A 215 20.32 15.66 -8.92
CA HIS A 215 21.01 16.43 -9.95
C HIS A 215 20.07 17.49 -10.60
N PRO A 216 20.57 18.68 -11.01
CA PRO A 216 19.73 19.75 -11.54
C PRO A 216 18.89 19.36 -12.75
N ALA A 217 19.45 18.61 -13.71
CA ALA A 217 18.75 18.21 -14.93
C ALA A 217 17.50 17.31 -14.68
N PRO A 218 17.60 16.21 -13.91
CA PRO A 218 16.43 15.46 -13.44
C PRO A 218 15.39 16.31 -12.70
N SER A 219 15.84 17.25 -11.85
CA SER A 219 14.94 18.13 -11.09
C SER A 219 14.14 19.05 -12.01
N LEU A 220 14.80 19.66 -13.00
CA LEU A 220 14.13 20.47 -14.03
C LEU A 220 13.13 19.63 -14.83
N LYS A 221 13.48 18.40 -15.23
CA LYS A 221 12.56 17.51 -15.96
C LYS A 221 11.32 17.15 -15.15
N LEU A 222 11.48 16.85 -13.87
CA LEU A 222 10.35 16.58 -12.98
C LEU A 222 9.45 17.80 -12.81
N GLN A 223 10.02 19.01 -12.74
CA GLN A 223 9.25 20.25 -12.73
C GLN A 223 8.48 20.46 -14.04
N THR A 224 9.11 20.26 -15.20
CA THR A 224 8.42 20.34 -16.50
C THR A 224 7.24 19.36 -16.55
N LEU A 225 7.44 18.11 -16.13
CA LEU A 225 6.38 17.10 -16.05
C LEU A 225 5.24 17.54 -15.11
N TRP A 226 5.57 18.16 -13.98
CA TRP A 226 4.57 18.71 -13.07
C TRP A 226 3.73 19.82 -13.73
N ASP A 227 4.38 20.74 -14.44
CA ASP A 227 3.74 21.82 -15.18
C ASP A 227 2.85 21.28 -16.32
N GLU A 228 3.25 20.17 -16.95
CA GLU A 228 2.44 19.41 -17.92
C GLU A 228 1.27 18.63 -17.29
N GLY A 229 1.13 18.66 -15.96
CA GLY A 229 0.05 17.99 -15.23
C GLY A 229 0.37 16.57 -14.75
N VAL A 230 1.58 16.07 -14.97
CA VAL A 230 2.03 14.76 -14.48
C VAL A 230 2.38 14.86 -13.01
N ARG A 231 1.56 14.24 -12.15
CA ARG A 231 1.67 14.30 -10.69
C ARG A 231 2.77 13.42 -10.08
N LEU A 232 3.80 13.05 -10.86
CA LEU A 232 4.88 12.15 -10.42
C LEU A 232 5.57 12.67 -9.15
N VAL A 233 5.93 13.96 -9.12
CA VAL A 233 6.65 14.58 -8.01
C VAL A 233 5.90 14.48 -6.67
N SER A 234 4.56 14.55 -6.68
CA SER A 234 3.73 14.48 -5.46
C SER A 234 3.44 13.07 -4.93
N VAL A 235 3.84 12.04 -5.69
CA VAL A 235 3.62 10.64 -5.33
C VAL A 235 4.90 9.92 -4.95
N LEU A 236 6.07 10.48 -5.26
CA LEU A 236 7.37 9.94 -4.83
C LEU A 236 7.51 10.02 -3.32
N ASP A 237 7.90 8.90 -2.71
CA ASP A 237 8.29 8.84 -1.29
C ASP A 237 9.79 9.14 -1.11
N ASP A 238 10.22 9.30 0.14
CA ASP A 238 11.62 9.61 0.46
C ASP A 238 12.60 8.56 -0.07
N GLY A 239 12.20 7.29 -0.14
CA GLY A 239 13.03 6.22 -0.72
C GLY A 239 13.26 6.39 -2.22
N ALA A 240 12.24 6.81 -2.97
CA ALA A 240 12.38 7.13 -4.38
C ALA A 240 13.22 8.39 -4.62
N TRP A 241 13.08 9.41 -3.75
CA TRP A 241 13.91 10.61 -3.79
C TRP A 241 15.38 10.31 -3.48
N ASP A 242 15.63 9.49 -2.46
CA ASP A 242 16.97 9.02 -2.11
C ASP A 242 17.61 8.23 -3.25
N ALA A 243 16.84 7.35 -3.90
CA ALA A 243 17.29 6.65 -5.10
C ALA A 243 17.63 7.61 -6.25
N LEU A 244 16.83 8.65 -6.48
CA LEU A 244 17.13 9.68 -7.48
C LEU A 244 18.42 10.44 -7.17
N ALA A 245 18.66 10.77 -5.91
CA ALA A 245 19.88 11.45 -5.47
C ALA A 245 21.15 10.61 -5.67
N GLN A 246 21.01 9.28 -5.72
CA GLN A 246 22.13 8.36 -5.96
C GLN A 246 22.42 8.09 -7.45
N LEU A 247 21.48 8.41 -8.35
CA LEU A 247 21.62 8.16 -9.77
C LEU A 247 22.39 9.26 -10.49
N LYS A 248 23.15 8.89 -11.53
CA LYS A 248 23.76 9.90 -12.41
C LYS A 248 22.68 10.59 -13.22
N ALA A 249 22.93 11.84 -13.63
CA ALA A 249 21.99 12.65 -14.40
C ALA A 249 21.30 11.92 -15.58
N PRO A 250 22.01 11.24 -16.51
CA PRO A 250 21.36 10.57 -17.64
C PRO A 250 20.51 9.36 -17.20
N GLU A 251 20.92 8.66 -16.15
CA GLU A 251 20.20 7.48 -15.62
C GLU A 251 18.93 7.91 -14.91
N ALA A 252 19.01 8.95 -14.07
CA ALA A 252 17.86 9.55 -13.40
C ALA A 252 16.82 10.06 -14.42
N LEU A 253 17.26 10.73 -15.49
CA LEU A 253 16.37 11.18 -16.57
C LEU A 253 15.64 9.99 -17.23
N ALA A 254 16.36 8.92 -17.56
CA ALA A 254 15.75 7.71 -18.15
C ALA A 254 14.71 7.06 -17.21
N VAL A 255 15.00 6.99 -15.91
CA VAL A 255 14.04 6.49 -14.90
C VAL A 255 12.79 7.37 -14.86
N ILE A 256 12.95 8.69 -14.82
CA ILE A 256 11.83 9.64 -14.77
C ILE A 256 10.94 9.51 -16.00
N GLU A 257 11.53 9.45 -17.20
CA GLU A 257 10.79 9.32 -18.45
C GLU A 257 10.02 7.99 -18.54
N ASP A 258 10.64 6.87 -18.19
CA ASP A 258 9.98 5.56 -18.16
C ASP A 258 8.77 5.55 -17.23
N VAL A 259 8.90 6.14 -16.04
CA VAL A 259 7.83 6.20 -15.04
C VAL A 259 6.73 7.18 -15.47
N ALA A 260 7.09 8.35 -16.00
CA ALA A 260 6.13 9.33 -16.50
C ALA A 260 5.29 8.79 -17.67
N ASN A 261 5.94 8.17 -18.66
CA ASN A 261 5.27 7.53 -19.80
C ASN A 261 4.30 6.44 -19.34
N LYS A 262 4.70 5.66 -18.32
CA LYS A 262 3.85 4.62 -17.77
C LYS A 262 2.67 5.18 -16.97
N LEU A 263 2.87 6.29 -16.26
CA LEU A 263 1.84 6.97 -15.48
C LEU A 263 0.77 7.64 -16.35
N GLN A 264 1.17 8.21 -17.50
CA GLN A 264 0.26 8.77 -18.50
C GLN A 264 -0.46 7.70 -19.34
N GLY A 265 0.02 6.46 -19.32
CA GLY A 265 -0.58 5.36 -20.07
C GLY A 265 -1.98 4.97 -19.58
N PRO A 266 -2.76 4.24 -20.38
CA PRO A 266 -4.11 3.79 -20.00
C PRO A 266 -4.13 2.86 -18.77
N ASN A 267 -2.98 2.29 -18.43
CA ASN A 267 -2.81 1.43 -17.28
C ASN A 267 -2.39 2.27 -16.08
N ASN A 268 -3.34 2.67 -15.25
CA ASN A 268 -3.05 3.36 -14.00
C ASN A 268 -2.11 2.51 -13.13
N LEU A 269 -0.94 3.05 -12.79
CA LEU A 269 0.04 2.39 -11.95
C LEU A 269 -0.51 2.29 -10.52
N ARG A 270 -0.79 1.06 -10.07
CA ARG A 270 -1.30 0.83 -8.70
C ARG A 270 -0.31 1.27 -7.60
N ASN A 271 0.99 1.15 -7.86
CA ASN A 271 2.05 1.54 -6.92
C ASN A 271 3.21 2.17 -7.69
N VAL A 272 3.23 3.51 -7.73
CA VAL A 272 4.22 4.28 -8.47
C VAL A 272 5.62 4.10 -7.88
N ASN A 273 5.77 4.14 -6.55
CA ASN A 273 7.08 4.03 -5.89
C ASN A 273 7.71 2.65 -6.08
N ALA A 274 6.92 1.57 -6.00
CA ALA A 274 7.43 0.23 -6.29
C ALA A 274 7.91 0.10 -7.74
N PHE A 275 7.17 0.66 -8.69
CA PHE A 275 7.56 0.68 -10.10
C PHE A 275 8.81 1.54 -10.31
N PHE A 276 8.82 2.75 -9.78
CA PHE A 276 9.96 3.67 -9.79
C PHE A 276 11.23 2.98 -9.29
N MET A 277 11.18 2.38 -8.09
CA MET A 277 12.30 1.66 -7.51
C MET A 277 12.71 0.42 -8.31
N SER A 278 11.79 -0.21 -9.05
CA SER A 278 12.14 -1.31 -9.96
C SER A 278 12.93 -0.85 -11.19
N VAL A 279 12.66 0.36 -11.68
CA VAL A 279 13.39 0.96 -12.81
C VAL A 279 14.73 1.52 -12.33
N ALA A 280 14.73 2.28 -11.22
CA ALA A 280 15.92 2.85 -10.60
C ALA A 280 16.97 1.79 -10.22
N ARG A 281 16.55 0.65 -9.67
CA ARG A 281 17.46 -0.48 -9.32
C ARG A 281 18.26 -1.03 -10.49
N LYS A 282 17.86 -0.79 -11.74
CA LYS A 282 18.64 -1.20 -12.92
C LYS A 282 19.90 -0.35 -13.11
N PHE A 283 19.86 0.87 -12.60
CA PHE A 283 20.92 1.86 -12.75
C PHE A 283 21.73 2.06 -11.46
N LEU A 284 21.10 1.85 -10.31
CA LEU A 284 21.81 1.92 -9.04
C LEU A 284 22.95 0.87 -9.03
N PRO A 285 24.18 1.26 -8.66
CA PRO A 285 25.25 0.31 -8.44
C PRO A 285 24.73 -0.70 -7.41
N HIS A 286 24.84 -1.99 -7.73
CA HIS A 286 24.36 -3.05 -6.84
C HIS A 286 25.22 -3.05 -5.58
N ALA A 287 24.88 -2.18 -4.63
CA ALA A 287 25.57 -2.02 -3.38
C ALA A 287 25.40 -3.33 -2.60
N GLY A 288 26.43 -4.17 -2.64
CA GLY A 288 26.57 -5.29 -1.71
C GLY A 288 25.86 -6.58 -2.07
N ARG A 289 25.60 -6.89 -3.36
CA ARG A 289 25.48 -8.33 -3.69
C ARG A 289 26.91 -8.87 -3.73
N PRO A 290 27.36 -9.69 -2.75
CA PRO A 290 28.70 -10.25 -2.78
C PRO A 290 28.87 -10.95 -4.12
N ALA A 291 29.94 -10.59 -4.84
CA ALA A 291 30.29 -11.27 -6.08
C ALA A 291 30.29 -12.77 -5.79
N PRO A 292 29.58 -13.60 -6.58
CA PRO A 292 29.66 -15.04 -6.39
C PRO A 292 31.15 -15.43 -6.44
N PRO A 293 31.67 -16.13 -5.42
CA PRO A 293 33.07 -16.47 -5.35
C PRO A 293 33.38 -17.47 -6.47
N GLY A 294 34.24 -17.06 -7.41
CA GLY A 294 34.78 -17.95 -8.43
C GLY A 294 33.97 -18.00 -9.73
N GLY A 295 34.28 -17.10 -10.66
CA GLY A 295 33.85 -17.19 -12.05
C GLY A 295 34.71 -16.26 -12.89
N SER A 296 35.38 -16.83 -13.88
CA SER A 296 36.46 -16.24 -14.69
C SER A 296 36.22 -14.81 -15.16
N THR A 297 37.30 -14.04 -15.14
CA THR A 297 37.55 -12.84 -15.94
C THR A 297 37.41 -13.15 -17.43
N PHE A 298 36.18 -13.17 -17.92
CA PHE A 298 35.89 -12.85 -19.32
C PHE A 298 35.01 -11.61 -19.32
N PRO A 299 35.41 -10.52 -19.99
CA PRO A 299 34.50 -9.40 -20.19
C PRO A 299 33.29 -9.97 -20.95
N PRO A 300 32.06 -9.84 -20.42
CA PRO A 300 30.91 -10.21 -21.21
C PRO A 300 30.92 -9.33 -22.45
N PRO A 301 30.71 -9.87 -23.66
CA PRO A 301 30.44 -9.03 -24.82
C PRO A 301 29.24 -8.17 -24.45
N VAL A 302 29.30 -6.89 -24.85
CA VAL A 302 28.20 -5.93 -24.74
C VAL A 302 26.99 -6.50 -25.48
N GLN A 303 26.24 -7.37 -24.82
CA GLN A 303 24.92 -7.75 -25.25
C GLN A 303 24.07 -6.58 -24.83
N SER A 304 23.87 -5.67 -25.78
CA SER A 304 22.69 -4.82 -25.85
C SER A 304 21.50 -5.72 -25.56
N ARG A 305 21.06 -5.72 -24.30
CA ARG A 305 19.88 -6.45 -23.86
C ARG A 305 18.73 -5.63 -24.41
N VAL A 306 18.47 -5.84 -25.71
CA VAL A 306 17.21 -5.51 -26.35
C VAL A 306 16.18 -6.10 -25.42
N VAL A 307 15.50 -5.23 -24.67
CA VAL A 307 14.22 -5.58 -24.09
C VAL A 307 13.41 -6.01 -25.30
N ARG A 308 13.38 -7.31 -25.59
CA ARG A 308 12.50 -7.90 -26.58
C ARG A 308 11.11 -7.63 -26.05
N GLN A 309 10.61 -6.43 -26.31
CA GLN A 309 9.20 -6.21 -26.48
C GLN A 309 8.86 -7.16 -27.63
N SER A 310 8.41 -8.37 -27.28
CA SER A 310 7.83 -9.27 -28.27
C SER A 310 6.84 -8.43 -29.07
N PRO A 311 6.94 -8.42 -30.41
CA PRO A 311 6.10 -7.59 -31.25
C PRO A 311 4.65 -7.77 -30.81
N ARG A 312 4.06 -6.71 -30.25
CA ARG A 312 2.70 -6.74 -29.69
C ARG A 312 1.76 -7.14 -30.82
N GLY A 313 1.01 -8.23 -30.63
CA GLY A 313 -0.04 -8.67 -31.54
C GLY A 313 0.32 -9.83 -32.47
N VAL A 314 1.52 -10.44 -32.36
CA VAL A 314 1.77 -11.73 -33.01
C VAL A 314 1.11 -12.82 -32.18
N ALA A 315 0.14 -13.52 -32.77
CA ALA A 315 -0.47 -14.69 -32.15
C ALA A 315 0.61 -15.71 -31.81
N GLY A 316 0.59 -16.24 -30.59
CA GLY A 316 1.53 -17.24 -30.14
C GLY A 316 1.36 -18.53 -30.95
N ASP A 317 2.46 -19.28 -31.09
CA ASP A 317 2.40 -20.56 -31.79
C ASP A 317 1.69 -21.62 -30.94
N LEU A 318 0.39 -21.82 -31.18
CA LEU A 318 -0.46 -22.83 -30.55
C LEU A 318 -0.37 -24.21 -31.23
N SER A 319 0.42 -24.35 -32.30
CA SER A 319 0.49 -25.60 -33.09
C SER A 319 1.05 -26.79 -32.30
N SER A 320 1.79 -26.55 -31.24
CA SER A 320 2.34 -27.62 -30.38
C SER A 320 1.35 -28.14 -29.33
N LEU A 321 0.16 -27.56 -29.20
CA LEU A 321 -0.89 -28.08 -28.29
C LEU A 321 -1.66 -29.21 -28.97
N SER A 322 -2.28 -30.10 -28.18
CA SER A 322 -3.16 -31.16 -28.70
C SER A 322 -4.29 -30.58 -29.59
N PRO A 323 -4.72 -31.27 -30.66
CA PRO A 323 -5.85 -30.83 -31.49
C PRO A 323 -7.11 -30.51 -30.69
N ASP A 324 -7.41 -31.29 -29.65
CA ASP A 324 -8.59 -31.10 -28.81
C ASP A 324 -8.53 -29.78 -28.03
N ILE A 325 -7.33 -29.42 -27.54
CA ILE A 325 -7.09 -28.15 -26.86
C ILE A 325 -7.24 -26.97 -27.82
N ARG A 326 -6.71 -27.11 -29.05
CA ARG A 326 -6.86 -26.05 -30.06
C ARG A 326 -8.32 -25.82 -30.42
N GLN A 327 -9.09 -26.90 -30.61
CA GLN A 327 -10.52 -26.82 -30.83
C GLN A 327 -11.22 -26.11 -29.66
N LYS A 328 -10.88 -26.44 -28.42
CA LYS A 328 -11.44 -25.78 -27.23
C LYS A 328 -11.08 -24.29 -27.16
N ILE A 329 -9.87 -23.90 -27.57
CA ILE A 329 -9.47 -22.49 -27.68
C ILE A 329 -10.34 -21.78 -28.72
N ASP A 330 -10.52 -22.37 -29.90
CA ASP A 330 -11.36 -21.83 -30.96
C ASP A 330 -12.83 -21.68 -30.50
N ASP A 331 -13.36 -22.66 -29.75
CA ASP A 331 -14.71 -22.59 -29.17
C ASP A 331 -14.85 -21.43 -28.18
N VAL A 332 -13.85 -21.20 -27.32
CA VAL A 332 -13.83 -20.07 -26.36
C VAL A 332 -13.75 -18.73 -27.09
N VAL A 333 -12.90 -18.65 -28.12
CA VAL A 333 -12.78 -17.45 -28.96
C VAL A 333 -14.09 -17.19 -29.72
N TYR A 334 -14.74 -18.22 -30.24
CA TYR A 334 -16.04 -18.11 -30.89
C TYR A 334 -17.12 -17.60 -29.94
N LEU A 335 -17.22 -18.20 -28.75
CA LEU A 335 -18.18 -17.82 -27.72
C LEU A 335 -18.01 -16.37 -27.26
N HIS A 336 -16.75 -15.93 -27.14
CA HIS A 336 -16.40 -14.60 -26.61
C HIS A 336 -15.80 -13.67 -27.67
N GLN A 337 -16.16 -13.84 -28.95
CA GLN A 337 -15.53 -13.13 -30.10
C GLN A 337 -15.53 -11.59 -29.98
N LYS A 338 -16.44 -11.04 -29.17
CA LYS A 338 -16.52 -9.59 -28.89
C LYS A 338 -15.36 -9.10 -28.02
N TYR A 339 -14.81 -9.96 -27.16
CA TYR A 339 -13.85 -9.61 -26.12
C TYR A 339 -12.51 -10.34 -26.27
N ILE A 340 -12.52 -11.56 -26.79
CA ILE A 340 -11.33 -12.40 -26.95
C ILE A 340 -11.10 -12.66 -28.43
N LYS A 341 -9.87 -12.46 -28.88
CA LYS A 341 -9.40 -12.75 -30.23
C LYS A 341 -8.27 -13.77 -30.19
N ASN A 342 -8.03 -14.45 -31.30
CA ASN A 342 -6.87 -15.35 -31.43
C ASN A 342 -5.52 -14.64 -31.18
N THR A 343 -5.43 -13.34 -31.42
CA THR A 343 -4.24 -12.53 -31.11
C THR A 343 -4.00 -12.32 -29.61
N ASP A 344 -5.01 -12.56 -28.76
CA ASP A 344 -4.87 -12.43 -27.31
C ASP A 344 -4.19 -13.65 -26.67
N PHE A 345 -4.12 -14.76 -27.40
CA PHE A 345 -3.26 -15.90 -27.08
C PHE A 345 -1.84 -15.62 -27.61
N ASP A 346 -1.21 -14.59 -27.04
CA ASP A 346 0.14 -14.19 -27.41
C ASP A 346 1.19 -15.29 -27.09
N GLN A 347 2.42 -15.08 -27.53
CA GLN A 347 3.51 -16.03 -27.29
C GLN A 347 3.69 -16.37 -25.79
N GLY A 348 3.46 -15.41 -24.90
CA GLY A 348 3.59 -15.62 -23.46
C GLY A 348 2.49 -16.52 -22.91
N VAL A 349 1.24 -16.32 -23.35
CA VAL A 349 0.10 -17.18 -23.02
C VAL A 349 0.32 -18.58 -23.60
N ALA A 350 0.73 -18.68 -24.88
CA ALA A 350 1.01 -19.96 -25.53
C ALA A 350 2.10 -20.76 -24.81
N GLU A 351 3.22 -20.12 -24.45
CA GLU A 351 4.29 -20.77 -23.67
C GLU A 351 3.84 -21.17 -22.26
N ALA A 352 2.98 -20.37 -21.62
CA ALA A 352 2.46 -20.69 -20.31
C ALA A 352 1.50 -21.90 -20.35
N LEU A 353 0.66 -22.00 -21.39
CA LEU A 353 -0.21 -23.14 -21.63
C LEU A 353 0.60 -24.41 -21.90
N LYS A 354 1.68 -24.33 -22.70
CA LYS A 354 2.57 -25.49 -22.97
C LYS A 354 3.24 -26.09 -21.73
N ARG A 355 3.24 -25.37 -20.59
CA ARG A 355 3.80 -25.85 -19.32
C ARG A 355 2.78 -26.55 -18.43
N LEU A 356 1.51 -26.51 -18.79
CA LEU A 356 0.43 -27.17 -18.09
C LEU A 356 0.15 -28.55 -18.70
N SER A 357 -0.43 -29.44 -17.91
CA SER A 357 -1.02 -30.67 -18.42
C SER A 357 -2.31 -30.37 -19.21
N ASP A 358 -2.69 -31.25 -20.14
CA ASP A 358 -3.89 -31.08 -20.97
C ASP A 358 -5.16 -30.85 -20.13
N TYR A 359 -5.27 -31.54 -18.99
CA TYR A 359 -6.38 -31.38 -18.05
C TYR A 359 -6.42 -29.97 -17.43
N GLU A 360 -5.27 -29.44 -16.99
CA GLU A 360 -5.18 -28.09 -16.44
C GLU A 360 -5.49 -27.02 -17.50
N ILE A 361 -5.08 -27.25 -18.75
CA ILE A 361 -5.40 -26.35 -19.86
C ILE A 361 -6.92 -26.31 -20.08
N ILE A 362 -7.58 -27.47 -20.13
CA ILE A 362 -9.04 -27.53 -20.28
C ILE A 362 -9.73 -26.80 -19.13
N SER A 363 -9.28 -26.99 -17.89
CA SER A 363 -9.86 -26.30 -16.73
C SER A 363 -9.65 -24.78 -16.78
N VAL A 364 -8.48 -24.31 -17.23
CA VAL A 364 -8.22 -22.87 -17.48
C VAL A 364 -9.18 -22.32 -18.55
N LEU A 365 -9.42 -23.07 -19.62
CA LEU A 365 -10.30 -22.65 -20.72
C LEU A 365 -11.78 -22.66 -20.30
N ASP A 366 -12.22 -23.58 -19.45
CA ASP A 366 -13.57 -23.61 -18.88
C ASP A 366 -13.81 -22.43 -17.91
N ASP A 367 -12.81 -22.08 -17.10
CA ASP A 367 -12.84 -20.89 -16.24
C ASP A 367 -12.91 -19.60 -17.08
N LEU A 368 -12.15 -19.54 -18.17
CA LEU A 368 -12.16 -18.43 -19.11
C LEU A 368 -13.52 -18.31 -19.82
N SER A 369 -14.10 -19.44 -20.23
CA SER A 369 -15.43 -19.52 -20.85
C SER A 369 -16.53 -19.03 -19.91
N SER A 370 -16.41 -19.34 -18.61
CA SER A 370 -17.39 -18.99 -17.57
C SER A 370 -17.25 -17.56 -17.03
N ALA A 371 -16.24 -16.81 -17.48
CA ALA A 371 -15.95 -15.47 -16.96
C ALA A 371 -16.99 -14.43 -17.44
N GLN A 372 -17.92 -14.04 -16.56
CA GLN A 372 -18.97 -13.06 -16.87
C GLN A 372 -18.47 -11.63 -17.14
N ASN A 373 -17.25 -11.29 -16.71
CA ASN A 373 -16.75 -9.90 -16.66
C ASN A 373 -15.74 -9.53 -17.75
N LEU A 374 -15.68 -10.28 -18.85
CA LEU A 374 -14.73 -10.01 -19.95
C LEU A 374 -14.87 -8.60 -20.54
N ALA A 375 -16.06 -8.00 -20.49
CA ALA A 375 -16.30 -6.62 -20.95
C ALA A 375 -15.50 -5.55 -20.19
N THR A 376 -15.08 -5.83 -18.95
CA THR A 376 -14.33 -4.90 -18.10
C THR A 376 -12.82 -5.09 -18.22
N VAL A 377 -12.37 -6.14 -18.89
CA VAL A 377 -10.96 -6.52 -18.98
C VAL A 377 -10.29 -5.70 -20.08
N GLN A 378 -9.39 -4.80 -19.70
CA GLN A 378 -8.62 -3.97 -20.63
C GLN A 378 -7.44 -4.71 -21.28
N ASN A 379 -6.95 -5.78 -20.65
CA ASN A 379 -5.79 -6.55 -21.11
C ASN A 379 -6.08 -8.05 -20.98
N VAL A 380 -6.61 -8.62 -22.07
CA VAL A 380 -7.05 -10.01 -22.15
C VAL A 380 -5.89 -11.00 -21.95
N PRO A 381 -4.71 -10.86 -22.60
CA PRO A 381 -3.57 -11.75 -22.33
C PRO A 381 -3.18 -11.80 -20.85
N ALA A 382 -3.15 -10.65 -20.17
CA ALA A 382 -2.82 -10.59 -18.74
C ALA A 382 -3.89 -11.27 -17.87
N PHE A 383 -5.16 -11.18 -18.26
CA PHE A 383 -6.26 -11.85 -17.59
C PHE A 383 -6.15 -13.38 -17.75
N ILE A 384 -5.90 -13.88 -18.97
CA ILE A 384 -5.68 -15.32 -19.22
C ILE A 384 -4.49 -15.83 -18.39
N MET A 385 -3.37 -15.08 -18.37
CA MET A 385 -2.21 -15.39 -17.54
C MET A 385 -2.54 -15.45 -16.04
N SER A 386 -3.48 -14.64 -15.56
CA SER A 386 -3.90 -14.66 -14.15
C SER A 386 -4.68 -15.93 -13.78
N ILE A 387 -5.48 -16.46 -14.71
CA ILE A 387 -6.20 -17.73 -14.55
C ILE A 387 -5.19 -18.88 -14.56
N ILE A 388 -4.26 -18.90 -15.54
CA ILE A 388 -3.18 -19.89 -15.61
C ILE A 388 -2.40 -19.97 -14.30
N ARG A 389 -1.97 -18.83 -13.74
CA ARG A 389 -1.23 -18.80 -12.47
C ARG A 389 -2.05 -19.33 -11.30
N ARG A 390 -3.37 -19.16 -11.31
CA ARG A 390 -4.24 -19.68 -10.25
C ARG A 390 -4.24 -21.20 -10.25
N HIS A 391 -4.36 -21.82 -11.41
CA HIS A 391 -4.29 -23.28 -11.58
C HIS A 391 -2.90 -23.85 -11.21
N GLN A 392 -1.83 -23.20 -11.66
CA GLN A 392 -0.46 -23.59 -11.29
C GLN A 392 -0.18 -23.54 -9.78
N ASN A 393 -0.85 -22.66 -9.05
CA ASN A 393 -0.72 -22.55 -7.60
C ASN A 393 -1.64 -23.52 -6.86
N ALA A 394 -2.78 -23.90 -7.46
CA ALA A 394 -3.71 -24.86 -6.88
C ALA A 394 -3.08 -26.27 -6.85
N GLY A 395 -2.38 -26.69 -7.91
CA GLY A 395 -1.72 -27.99 -7.98
C GLY A 395 -0.49 -28.17 -7.08
N LYS A 396 -0.03 -27.11 -6.40
CA LYS A 396 1.11 -27.16 -5.46
C LYS A 396 0.69 -27.34 -4.00
N ARG A 397 -0.61 -27.28 -3.72
CA ARG A 397 -1.18 -27.55 -2.41
C ARG A 397 -1.64 -29.00 -2.36
#